data_AF-A0AAC9I9J2-F1
#
_entry.id   AF-A0AAC9I9J2-F1
#
_cell.length_a   1.000
_cell.length_b   1.000
_cell.length_c   1.000
_cell.angle_alpha   90.00
_cell.angle_beta   90.00
_cell.angle_gamma   90.00
#
_symmetry.space_group_name_H-M   'P 1'
#
loop_
_entity.id
_entity.type
_entity.pdbx_description
1 polymer ?
#
loop_
_entity_poly.entity_id
_entity_poly.type
_entity_poly.pdbx_seq_one_letter_code
_entity_poly.pdbx_strand_id
1 'polypeptide(L)' 'MTTLEVGVLRRTDDAAAWIVIETGIGTSLALSPEAAQTLARRLLDDGDVRAVSAPPGSAD' A
#
# COMPACT_ATOMS: atom_id res chain seq x y z
N MET A 1 5.14 -16.42 6.83
CA MET A 1 4.66 -15.86 5.56
C MET A 1 3.65 -14.78 5.90
N THR A 2 3.96 -13.52 5.68
CA THR A 2 3.00 -12.42 5.88
C THR A 2 2.20 -12.26 4.60
N THR A 3 0.94 -12.69 4.61
CA THR A 3 0.02 -12.42 3.51
C THR A 3 -0.31 -10.92 3.52
N LEU A 4 -0.25 -10.29 2.36
CA LEU A 4 -0.69 -8.91 2.15
C LEU A 4 -1.88 -8.97 1.20
N GLU A 5 -2.98 -8.34 1.60
CA GLU A 5 -4.17 -8.21 0.75
C GLU A 5 -4.47 -6.73 0.52
N VAL A 6 -4.82 -6.39 -0.72
CA VAL A 6 -5.18 -5.02 -1.10
C VAL A 6 -6.58 -5.02 -1.68
N GLY A 7 -7.42 -4.16 -1.13
CA GLY A 7 -8.82 -4.03 -1.52
C GLY A 7 -9.28 -2.59 -1.60
N VAL A 8 -10.55 -2.42 -2.00
CA VAL A 8 -11.24 -1.14 -2.02
C VAL A 8 -12.44 -1.22 -1.08
N LEU A 9 -12.52 -0.29 -0.14
CA LEU A 9 -13.64 -0.12 0.78
C LEU A 9 -14.41 1.13 0.38
N ARG A 10 -15.74 1.04 0.30
CA ARG A 10 -16.63 2.19 0.20
C ARG A 10 -17.59 2.16 1.36
N ARG A 11 -17.58 3.22 2.18
CA ARG A 11 -18.54 3.35 3.27
C ARG A 11 -19.86 3.89 2.71
N THR A 12 -20.97 3.54 3.35
CA THR A 12 -22.30 3.98 2.92
C THR A 12 -22.58 5.45 3.22
N ASP A 13 -21.84 6.02 4.18
CA ASP A 13 -21.91 7.41 4.63
C ASP A 13 -20.81 8.30 4.03
N ASP A 14 -19.96 7.74 3.15
CA ASP A 14 -18.84 8.43 2.55
C ASP A 14 -18.93 8.38 1.02
N ALA A 15 -18.72 9.53 0.39
CA ALA A 15 -18.68 9.63 -1.06
C ALA A 15 -17.39 9.05 -1.65
N ALA A 16 -16.31 8.99 -0.85
CA ALA A 16 -15.01 8.51 -1.28
C ALA A 16 -14.84 7.00 -1.10
N ALA A 17 -14.10 6.39 -2.03
CA ALA A 17 -13.59 5.05 -1.88
C ALA A 17 -12.21 5.09 -1.21
N TRP A 18 -11.89 4.04 -0.45
CA TRP A 18 -10.68 3.91 0.33
C TRP A 18 -9.90 2.68 -0.14
N ILE A 19 -8.57 2.80 -0.18
CA ILE A 19 -7.69 1.66 -0.42
C ILE A 19 -7.41 1.03 0.95
N VAL A 20 -7.69 -0.26 1.09
CA VAL A 20 -7.43 -1.01 2.32
C VAL A 20 -6.29 -1.98 2.08
N ILE A 21 -5.32 -1.97 2.99
CA ILE A 21 -4.20 -2.88 3.03
C ILE A 21 -4.35 -3.72 4.30
N GLU A 22 -4.59 -5.02 4.15
CA GLU A 22 -4.67 -5.95 5.26
C GLU A 22 -3.36 -6.72 5.37
N THR A 23 -2.80 -6.72 6.59
CA THR A 23 -1.63 -7.51 6.92
C THR A 23 -2.08 -8.80 7.60
N GLY A 24 -1.43 -9.91 7.28
CA GLY A 24 -1.69 -11.21 7.92
C GLY A 24 -1.44 -11.28 9.44
N ILE A 25 -1.16 -10.14 10.10
CA ILE A 25 -1.03 -9.99 11.55
C ILE A 25 -2.23 -9.26 12.19
N GLY A 26 -3.35 -9.14 11.47
CA GLY A 26 -4.59 -8.54 11.99
C GLY A 26 -4.55 -7.02 12.09
N THR A 27 -3.64 -6.36 11.35
CA THR A 27 -3.62 -4.91 11.21
C THR A 27 -4.08 -4.52 9.82
N SER A 28 -5.00 -3.56 9.74
CA SER A 28 -5.49 -3.00 8.48
C SER A 28 -5.23 -1.50 8.42
N LEU A 29 -4.75 -1.04 7.27
CA LEU A 29 -4.55 0.37 6.97
C LEU A 29 -5.53 0.78 5.87
N ALA A 30 -6.37 1.79 6.13
CA ALA A 30 -7.24 2.40 5.13
C ALA A 30 -6.69 3.77 4.74
N LEU A 31 -6.54 4.01 3.44
CA LEU A 31 -6.01 5.24 2.87
C LEU A 31 -7.01 5.84 1.89
N SER A 32 -7.15 7.16 1.88
CA SER A 32 -7.77 7.83 0.74
C SER A 32 -6.90 7.62 -0.50
N PRO A 33 -7.45 7.75 -1.73
CA PRO A 33 -6.68 7.61 -2.96
C PRO A 33 -5.49 8.58 -3.01
N GLU A 34 -5.66 9.80 -2.52
CA GLU A 34 -4.61 10.84 -2.48
C GLU A 34 -3.50 10.48 -1.48
N ALA A 35 -3.88 9.96 -0.31
CA ALA A 35 -2.95 9.50 0.70
C ALA A 35 -2.14 8.29 0.20
N ALA A 36 -2.79 7.34 -0.48
CA ALA A 36 -2.13 6.19 -1.07
C ALA A 36 -1.13 6.58 -2.16
N GLN A 37 -1.49 7.51 -3.06
CA GLN A 37 -0.55 8.03 -4.06
C GLN A 37 0.63 8.74 -3.41
N THR A 38 0.38 9.51 -2.36
CA THR A 38 1.43 10.23 -1.63
C THR A 38 2.37 9.24 -0.94
N LEU A 39 1.83 8.21 -0.30
CA LEU A 39 2.62 7.15 0.32
C LEU A 39 3.45 6.42 -0.74
N ALA A 40 2.85 6.02 -1.87
CA ALA A 40 3.56 5.34 -2.95
C ALA A 40 4.75 6.17 -3.47
N ARG A 41 4.56 7.48 -3.70
CA ARG A 41 5.67 8.38 -4.08
C ARG A 41 6.77 8.40 -3.03
N ARG A 42 6.41 8.56 -1.75
CA ARG A 42 7.39 8.61 -0.66
C ARG A 42 8.18 7.31 -0.52
N LEU A 43 7.52 6.17 -0.68
CA LEU A 43 8.17 4.85 -0.63
C LEU A 43 9.09 4.60 -1.84
N LEU A 44 8.77 5.17 -3.00
CA LEU A 44 9.64 5.11 -4.18
C LEU A 44 10.84 6.06 -4.09
N ASP A 45 10.68 7.19 -3.41
CA ASP A 45 11.76 8.14 -3.14
C ASP A 45 12.71 7.67 -2.01
N ASP A 46 12.23 6.74 -1.17
CA ASP A 46 13.03 6.08 -0.14
C ASP A 46 13.88 4.97 -0.77
N GLY A 47 15.20 5.18 -0.78
CA GLY A 47 16.16 4.26 -1.42
C GLY A 47 16.15 2.85 -0.83
N ASP A 48 15.90 2.71 0.48
CA ASP A 48 15.90 1.43 1.16
C ASP A 48 14.62 0.65 0.82
N VAL A 49 13.47 1.32 0.80
CA VAL A 49 12.20 0.69 0.40
C VAL A 49 12.20 0.35 -1.09
N ARG A 50 12.76 1.23 -1.93
CA ARG A 50 12.89 1.00 -3.37
C ARG A 50 13.76 -0.22 -3.69
N ALA A 51 14.84 -0.42 -2.94
CA ALA A 51 15.72 -1.59 -3.09
C ALA A 51 14.99 -2.91 -2.77
N VAL A 52 14.07 -2.90 -1.80
CA VAL A 52 13.27 -4.08 -1.41
C VAL A 52 12.09 -4.33 -2.35
N SER A 53 11.63 -3.32 -3.08
CA SER A 53 10.50 -3.43 -4.01
C SER A 53 10.91 -3.75 -5.46
N ALA A 54 12.22 -3.77 -5.76
CA ALA A 54 12.72 -4.32 -7.01
C ALA A 54 12.49 -5.85 -7.06
N PRO A 55 12.09 -6.42 -8.21
CA PRO A 55 12.02 -7.87 -8.36
C PRO A 55 13.39 -8.50 -8.03
N PRO A 56 13.43 -9.66 -7.34
CA PRO A 56 14.69 -10.35 -7.10
C PRO A 56 15.32 -10.70 -8.46
N GLY A 57 16.46 -10.06 -8.78
CA GLY A 57 17.23 -10.29 -10.01
C GLY A 57 17.30 -9.13 -11.01
N SER A 58 16.84 -7.92 -10.68
CA SER A 58 16.91 -6.75 -11.60
C SER A 58 18.18 -5.89 -11.49
N ALA A 59 19.24 -6.40 -10.86
CA ALA A 59 20.55 -5.75 -10.86
C ALA A 59 21.42 -6.38 -11.96
N ASP A 60 21.61 -5.65 -13.06
CA ASP A 60 22.73 -5.83 -13.99
C ASP A 60 23.95 -5.06 -13.46
#